data_AF-A0A8S0TUM6-F1
#
_entry.id   AF-A0A8S0TUM6-F1
#
_cell.length_a   1.000
_cell.length_b   1.000
_cell.length_c   1.000
_cell.angle_alpha   90.00
_cell.angle_beta   90.00
_cell.angle_gamma   90.00
#
_symmetry.space_group_name_H-M   'P 1'
#
loop_
_entity.id
_entity.type
_entity.pdbx_description
1 polymer ?
#
loop_
_entity_poly.entity_id
_entity_poly.type
_entity_poly.pdbx_seq_one_letter_code
_entity_poly.pdbx_strand_id
1 'polypeptide(L)'
;MLIWQSEYVSARDKRREFVSGFTGSAGLALITAKEALLWTDGRYFFQASQQLSDQWKLMRMGEDPAVDIWMANNLPKAAAIGVDPWCISVDTAQKWERAFSKKQQKLVQTSTNLVDEVWISRPLLEINPVIVHPPEFSGSSVQEKLKDLREKLVQEKARAIIITALDEVSL
;
A
#
# COMPACT_ATOMS: atom_id res chain seq x y z
N MET A 1 1.16 2.37 -4.06
CA MET A 1 0.45 1.96 -2.83
C MET A 1 1.49 1.58 -1.79
N LEU A 2 1.17 1.72 -0.50
CA LEU A 2 2.14 1.58 0.60
C LEU A 2 2.47 0.10 0.83
N ILE A 3 3.75 -0.22 0.98
CA ILE A 3 4.19 -1.55 1.41
C ILE A 3 4.08 -1.60 2.94
N TRP A 4 3.58 -2.71 3.49
CA TRP A 4 3.40 -2.92 4.94
C TRP A 4 2.49 -1.89 5.64
N GLN A 5 1.67 -1.16 4.88
CA GLN A 5 0.86 -0.04 5.38
C GLN A 5 1.67 1.05 6.11
N SER A 6 2.99 1.11 5.90
CA SER A 6 3.83 2.14 6.51
C SER A 6 3.50 3.51 5.92
N GLU A 7 3.36 4.54 6.77
CA GLU A 7 3.12 5.92 6.33
C GLU A 7 4.30 6.47 5.52
N TYR A 8 5.52 6.07 5.90
CA TYR A 8 6.76 6.41 5.20
C TYR A 8 7.44 5.14 4.73
N VAL A 9 7.63 5.05 3.41
CA VAL A 9 8.29 3.90 2.77
C VAL A 9 9.74 4.23 2.45
N SER A 10 10.59 3.20 2.46
CA SER A 10 12.01 3.31 2.08
C SER A 10 12.15 3.84 0.64
N ALA A 11 13.30 4.43 0.30
CA ALA A 11 13.53 4.94 -1.05
C ALA A 11 13.31 3.87 -2.15
N ARG A 12 13.67 2.62 -1.84
CA ARG A 12 13.49 1.44 -2.72
C ARG A 12 12.02 1.10 -2.99
N ASP A 13 11.11 1.52 -2.13
CA ASP A 13 9.69 1.17 -2.14
C ASP A 13 8.80 2.32 -2.64
N LYS A 14 9.40 3.48 -2.93
CA LYS A 14 8.75 4.67 -3.50
C LYS A 14 8.38 4.51 -4.99
N ARG A 15 7.81 3.37 -5.36
CA ARG A 15 7.42 3.04 -6.75
C ARG A 15 6.46 4.05 -7.36
N ARG A 16 5.52 4.56 -6.56
CA ARG A 16 4.55 5.58 -6.99
C ARG A 16 5.27 6.89 -7.35
N GLU A 17 6.21 7.32 -6.51
CA GLU A 17 7.04 8.50 -6.77
C GLU A 17 7.87 8.32 -8.05
N PHE A 18 8.47 7.14 -8.24
CA PHE A 18 9.23 6.84 -9.45
C PHE A 18 8.39 6.94 -10.74
N VAL A 19 7.17 6.36 -10.76
CA VAL A 19 6.35 6.38 -11.99
C VAL A 19 5.63 7.70 -12.24
N SER A 20 5.28 8.44 -11.19
CA SER A 20 4.41 9.62 -11.32
C SER A 20 5.07 10.95 -10.96
N GLY A 21 6.26 10.95 -10.36
CA GLY A 21 6.91 12.14 -9.82
C GLY A 21 6.29 12.70 -8.53
N PHE A 22 5.22 12.07 -8.01
CA PHE A 22 4.49 12.59 -6.86
C PHE A 22 5.05 12.07 -5.53
N THR A 23 5.52 13.02 -4.69
CA THR A 23 6.29 12.74 -3.47
C THR A 23 5.47 12.76 -2.17
N GLY A 24 4.14 12.98 -2.23
CA GLY A 24 3.29 13.01 -1.02
C GLY A 24 3.21 11.65 -0.31
N SER A 25 2.92 11.57 0.99
CA SER A 25 2.94 10.26 1.67
C SER A 25 1.78 9.35 1.22
N ALA A 26 0.58 9.90 1.03
CA ALA A 26 -0.61 9.15 0.65
C ALA A 26 -0.89 9.23 -0.86
N GLY A 27 -1.19 8.09 -1.50
CA GLY A 27 -1.72 8.10 -2.86
C GLY A 27 -1.75 6.73 -3.55
N LEU A 28 -2.64 6.61 -4.54
CA LEU A 28 -2.85 5.41 -5.35
C LEU A 28 -2.71 5.77 -6.83
N ALA A 29 -1.78 5.12 -7.52
CA ALA A 29 -1.62 5.23 -8.96
C ALA A 29 -2.33 4.08 -9.67
N LEU A 30 -3.08 4.40 -10.72
CA LEU A 30 -3.66 3.46 -11.67
C LEU A 30 -3.13 3.80 -13.06
N ILE A 31 -2.49 2.84 -13.71
CA ILE A 31 -2.00 2.99 -15.07
C ILE A 31 -2.77 2.03 -15.96
N THR A 32 -3.37 2.56 -17.02
CA THR A 32 -4.05 1.80 -18.06
C THR A 32 -3.28 1.97 -19.38
N ALA A 33 -3.71 1.26 -20.42
CA ALA A 33 -3.14 1.44 -21.76
C ALA A 33 -3.37 2.84 -22.36
N LYS A 34 -4.29 3.64 -21.81
CA LYS A 34 -4.71 4.94 -22.37
C LYS A 34 -4.41 6.14 -21.47
N GLU A 35 -4.40 5.93 -20.16
CA GLU A 35 -4.36 7.00 -19.17
C GLU A 35 -3.69 6.53 -17.88
N ALA A 36 -3.03 7.47 -17.21
CA ALA A 36 -2.46 7.32 -15.87
C ALA A 36 -3.21 8.25 -14.91
N LEU A 37 -3.69 7.70 -13.79
CA LEU A 37 -4.48 8.42 -12.80
C LEU A 37 -3.85 8.28 -11.42
N LEU A 38 -3.87 9.36 -10.64
CA LEU A 38 -3.38 9.40 -9.27
C LEU A 38 -4.49 9.86 -8.32
N TRP A 39 -4.94 8.99 -7.42
CA TRP A 39 -5.78 9.37 -6.29
C TRP A 39 -4.93 9.81 -5.10
N THR A 40 -5.27 10.93 -4.48
CA THR A 40 -4.69 11.38 -3.21
C THR A 40 -5.74 12.12 -2.39
N ASP A 41 -5.48 12.34 -1.10
CA ASP A 41 -6.34 13.14 -0.23
C ASP A 41 -6.04 14.66 -0.31
N GLY A 42 -6.93 15.45 0.30
CA GLY A 42 -6.94 16.91 0.22
C GLY A 42 -5.65 17.62 0.66
N ARG A 43 -4.84 16.98 1.53
CA ARG A 43 -3.54 17.53 1.95
C ARG A 43 -2.59 17.73 0.76
N TYR A 44 -2.77 16.94 -0.29
CA TYR A 44 -1.83 16.84 -1.41
C TYR A 44 -2.39 17.34 -2.74
N PHE A 45 -3.61 17.88 -2.82
CA PHE A 45 -4.18 18.30 -4.11
C PHE A 45 -3.31 19.32 -4.83
N PHE A 46 -2.86 20.36 -4.10
CA PHE A 46 -1.99 21.38 -4.67
C PHE A 46 -0.63 20.79 -5.06
N GLN A 47 0.00 20.02 -4.17
CA GLN A 47 1.28 19.37 -4.46
C GLN A 47 1.21 18.45 -5.69
N ALA A 48 0.18 17.61 -5.78
CA ALA A 48 -0.01 16.71 -6.90
C ALA A 48 -0.22 17.49 -8.21
N SER A 49 -0.96 18.60 -8.19
CA SER A 49 -1.14 19.45 -9.38
C SER A 49 0.15 20.09 -9.88
N GLN A 50 1.16 20.26 -9.02
CA GLN A 50 2.46 20.84 -9.39
C GLN A 50 3.48 19.78 -9.80
N GLN A 51 3.39 18.57 -9.24
CA GLN A 51 4.39 17.51 -9.45
C GLN A 51 4.03 16.54 -10.58
N LEU A 52 2.75 16.35 -10.85
CA LEU A 52 2.30 15.46 -11.92
C LEU A 52 2.52 16.10 -13.29
N SER A 53 3.07 15.34 -14.23
CA SER A 53 3.14 15.74 -15.64
C SER A 53 1.76 15.68 -16.30
N ASP A 54 1.61 16.30 -17.47
CA ASP A 54 0.36 16.31 -18.26
C ASP A 54 -0.19 14.93 -18.65
N GLN A 55 0.64 13.88 -18.60
CA GLN A 55 0.22 12.49 -18.82
C GLN A 55 -0.59 11.89 -17.67
N TRP A 56 -0.54 12.53 -16.49
CA TRP A 56 -1.19 12.07 -15.28
C TRP A 56 -2.43 12.91 -14.96
N LYS A 57 -3.52 12.22 -14.67
CA LYS A 57 -4.76 12.83 -14.18
C LYS A 57 -4.83 12.74 -12.66
N LEU A 58 -4.89 13.89 -11.99
CA LEU A 58 -5.19 13.96 -10.57
C LEU A 58 -6.66 13.59 -10.32
N MET A 59 -6.88 12.68 -9.38
CA MET A 59 -8.19 12.28 -8.87
C MET A 59 -8.27 12.64 -7.37
N ARG A 60 -9.21 13.50 -7.01
CA ARG A 60 -9.36 14.06 -5.67
C ARG A 60 -10.20 13.14 -4.80
N MET A 61 -9.61 12.47 -3.82
CA MET A 61 -10.36 11.60 -2.90
C MET A 61 -11.41 12.41 -2.14
N GLY A 62 -12.65 11.92 -2.15
CA GLY A 62 -13.81 12.59 -1.53
C GLY A 62 -14.60 13.49 -2.49
N GLU A 63 -14.03 13.84 -3.64
CA GLU A 63 -14.69 14.65 -4.69
C GLU A 63 -14.91 13.83 -5.97
N ASP A 64 -13.88 13.11 -6.42
CA ASP A 64 -13.93 12.26 -7.61
C ASP A 64 -14.36 10.81 -7.29
N PRO A 65 -14.82 10.03 -8.29
CA PRO A 65 -15.15 8.64 -8.10
C PRO A 65 -14.00 7.85 -7.47
N ALA A 66 -14.33 7.00 -6.48
CA ALA A 66 -13.38 6.08 -5.88
C ALA A 66 -12.78 5.14 -6.93
N VAL A 67 -11.53 4.71 -6.73
CA VAL A 67 -10.77 3.91 -7.70
C VAL A 67 -11.52 2.65 -8.16
N ASP A 68 -12.22 1.96 -7.25
CA ASP A 68 -12.99 0.76 -7.54
C ASP A 68 -14.19 1.05 -8.46
N ILE A 69 -14.90 2.15 -8.18
CA ILE A 69 -16.00 2.62 -9.01
C ILE A 69 -15.48 3.07 -10.38
N TRP A 70 -14.38 3.80 -10.39
CA TRP A 70 -13.76 4.28 -11.63
C TRP A 70 -13.34 3.11 -12.52
N MET A 71 -12.62 2.12 -11.96
CA MET A 71 -12.21 0.92 -12.69
C MET A 71 -13.42 0.13 -13.21
N ALA A 72 -14.43 -0.08 -12.36
CA ALA A 72 -15.64 -0.79 -12.76
C ALA A 72 -16.38 -0.08 -13.90
N ASN A 73 -16.42 1.25 -13.92
CA ASN A 73 -17.16 2.01 -14.92
C ASN A 73 -16.38 2.24 -16.23
N ASN A 74 -15.06 2.45 -16.16
CA ASN A 74 -14.27 2.89 -17.31
C ASN A 74 -13.50 1.75 -18.00
N LEU A 75 -13.16 0.67 -17.28
CA LEU A 75 -12.47 -0.46 -17.88
C LEU A 75 -13.45 -1.34 -18.68
N PRO A 76 -12.95 -2.02 -19.74
CA PRO A 76 -13.79 -2.90 -20.56
C PRO A 76 -14.34 -4.08 -19.77
N LYS A 77 -15.36 -4.73 -20.35
CA LYS A 77 -15.86 -6.01 -19.84
C LYS A 77 -14.73 -7.05 -19.85
N ALA A 78 -14.66 -7.88 -18.82
CA ALA A 78 -13.62 -8.91 -18.67
C ALA A 78 -12.16 -8.39 -18.65
N ALA A 79 -11.94 -7.11 -18.32
CA ALA A 79 -10.60 -6.57 -18.13
C ALA A 79 -9.85 -7.32 -17.01
N ALA A 80 -8.55 -7.51 -17.19
CA ALA A 80 -7.64 -7.97 -16.15
C ALA A 80 -6.93 -6.76 -15.52
N ILE A 81 -7.11 -6.58 -14.21
CA ILE A 81 -6.48 -5.52 -13.42
C ILE A 81 -5.35 -6.16 -12.62
N GLY A 82 -4.10 -5.85 -12.97
CA GLY A 82 -2.92 -6.34 -12.26
C GLY A 82 -2.68 -5.61 -10.95
N VAL A 83 -2.33 -6.34 -9.89
CA VAL A 83 -1.93 -5.77 -8.60
C VAL A 83 -0.78 -6.55 -7.98
N ASP A 84 0.12 -5.84 -7.29
CA ASP A 84 1.09 -6.47 -6.40
C ASP A 84 0.38 -6.82 -5.07
N PRO A 85 0.26 -8.12 -4.72
CA PRO A 85 -0.47 -8.55 -3.52
C PRO A 85 0.15 -8.03 -2.22
N TRP A 86 1.43 -7.64 -2.21
CA TRP A 86 2.10 -7.08 -1.03
C TRP A 86 1.79 -5.60 -0.80
N CYS A 87 1.12 -4.95 -1.74
CA CYS A 87 0.85 -3.52 -1.74
C CYS A 87 -0.62 -3.17 -1.45
N ILE A 88 -1.52 -4.17 -1.33
CA ILE A 88 -2.94 -3.98 -1.02
C ILE A 88 -3.36 -4.80 0.20
N SER A 89 -4.35 -4.32 0.96
CA SER A 89 -4.99 -5.12 1.98
C SER A 89 -5.98 -6.13 1.38
N VAL A 90 -6.24 -7.22 2.11
CA VAL A 90 -7.26 -8.21 1.73
C VAL A 90 -8.64 -7.55 1.60
N ASP A 91 -9.00 -6.62 2.49
CA ASP A 91 -10.26 -5.89 2.42
C ASP A 91 -10.36 -5.06 1.13
N THR A 92 -9.28 -4.38 0.74
CA THR A 92 -9.22 -3.62 -0.53
C THR A 92 -9.42 -4.55 -1.73
N ALA A 93 -8.73 -5.70 -1.74
CA ALA A 93 -8.87 -6.69 -2.80
C ALA A 93 -10.33 -7.17 -2.93
N GLN A 94 -10.94 -7.57 -1.81
CA GLN A 94 -12.33 -8.02 -1.78
C GLN A 94 -13.32 -6.93 -2.22
N LYS A 95 -13.09 -5.68 -1.79
CA LYS A 95 -13.90 -4.54 -2.22
C LYS A 95 -13.84 -4.36 -3.74
N TRP A 96 -12.66 -4.44 -4.33
CA TRP A 96 -12.46 -4.30 -5.78
C TRP A 96 -13.11 -5.46 -6.54
N GLU A 97 -12.93 -6.70 -6.08
CA GLU A 97 -13.56 -7.89 -6.68
C GLU A 97 -15.09 -7.78 -6.69
N ARG A 98 -15.70 -7.29 -5.61
CA ARG A 98 -17.15 -7.03 -5.56
C ARG A 98 -17.57 -6.00 -6.60
N ALA A 99 -16.83 -4.90 -6.75
CA ALA A 99 -17.11 -3.87 -7.75
C ALA A 99 -17.00 -4.40 -9.20
N PHE A 100 -16.06 -5.31 -9.43
CA PHE A 100 -15.75 -5.90 -10.75
C PHE A 100 -16.78 -6.94 -11.23
N SER A 101 -17.54 -7.53 -10.30
CA SER A 101 -18.49 -8.63 -10.56
C SER A 101 -19.44 -8.37 -11.74
N LYS A 102 -20.05 -7.18 -11.81
CA LYS A 102 -21.04 -6.83 -12.84
C LYS A 102 -20.48 -6.87 -14.26
N LYS A 103 -19.21 -6.53 -14.45
CA LYS A 103 -18.53 -6.52 -15.75
C LYS A 103 -17.60 -7.72 -15.96
N GLN A 104 -17.63 -8.71 -15.07
CA GLN A 104 -16.77 -9.90 -15.12
C GLN A 104 -15.28 -9.55 -15.19
N GLN A 105 -14.89 -8.38 -14.70
CA GLN A 105 -13.50 -7.96 -14.61
C GLN A 105 -12.79 -8.80 -13.54
N LYS A 106 -11.48 -8.96 -13.67
CA LYS A 106 -10.67 -9.82 -12.81
C LYS A 106 -9.55 -9.04 -12.17
N LEU A 107 -9.42 -9.16 -10.85
CA LEU A 107 -8.21 -8.75 -10.15
C LEU A 107 -7.17 -9.88 -10.31
N VAL A 108 -5.99 -9.55 -10.84
CA VAL A 108 -4.92 -10.49 -11.14
C VAL A 108 -3.72 -10.16 -10.28
N GLN A 109 -3.29 -11.11 -9.48
CA GLN A 109 -2.08 -10.98 -8.68
C GLN A 109 -0.86 -11.12 -9.59
N THR A 110 0.07 -10.17 -9.47
CA THR A 110 1.36 -10.21 -10.15
C THR A 110 2.39 -10.96 -9.29
N SER A 111 3.26 -11.74 -9.93
CA SER A 111 4.34 -12.46 -9.23
C SER A 111 5.50 -11.54 -8.84
N THR A 112 5.74 -10.50 -9.65
CA THR A 112 6.71 -9.44 -9.39
C THR A 112 6.06 -8.07 -9.60
N ASN A 113 6.58 -7.05 -8.93
CA ASN A 113 6.08 -5.70 -9.12
C ASN A 113 6.53 -5.16 -10.48
N LEU A 114 5.58 -4.86 -11.37
CA LEU A 114 5.88 -4.39 -12.73
C LEU A 114 6.68 -3.09 -12.77
N VAL A 115 6.60 -2.26 -11.73
CA VAL A 115 7.43 -1.04 -11.64
C VAL A 115 8.89 -1.38 -11.41
N ASP A 116 9.18 -2.45 -10.66
CA ASP A 116 10.56 -2.86 -10.38
C ASP A 116 11.27 -3.33 -11.66
N GLU A 117 10.53 -3.94 -12.59
CA GLU A 117 11.06 -4.43 -13.87
C GLU A 117 11.56 -3.30 -14.78
N VAL A 118 10.99 -2.09 -14.63
CA VAL A 118 11.36 -0.91 -15.44
C VAL A 118 12.20 0.11 -14.67
N TRP A 119 12.34 -0.04 -13.35
CA TRP A 119 13.12 0.87 -12.51
C TRP A 119 14.60 0.46 -12.46
N ILE A 120 15.33 0.76 -13.53
CA ILE A 120 16.75 0.40 -13.69
C ILE A 120 17.62 0.97 -12.55
N SER A 121 17.35 2.20 -12.12
CA SER A 121 18.08 2.90 -11.05
C SER A 121 17.48 2.69 -9.66
N ARG A 122 16.73 1.60 -9.45
CA ARG A 122 16.05 1.35 -8.16
C ARG A 122 17.07 1.30 -7.02
N PRO A 123 16.87 2.06 -5.92
CA PRO A 123 17.76 2.03 -4.77
C PRO A 123 17.93 0.63 -4.20
N LEU A 124 19.14 0.36 -3.69
CA LEU A 124 19.42 -0.88 -2.96
C LEU A 124 18.63 -0.92 -1.65
N LEU A 125 18.51 -2.12 -1.08
CA LEU A 125 17.87 -2.28 0.22
C LEU A 125 18.77 -1.65 1.28
N GLU A 126 18.25 -0.72 2.05
CA GLU A 126 18.93 -0.15 3.20
C GLU A 126 18.76 -1.10 4.39
N ILE A 127 19.86 -1.65 4.90
CA ILE A 127 19.88 -2.52 6.07
C ILE A 127 20.61 -1.76 7.17
N ASN A 128 19.84 -1.23 8.11
CA ASN A 128 20.38 -0.57 9.30
C ASN A 128 20.48 -1.58 10.46
N PRO A 129 21.50 -1.45 11.34
CA PRO A 129 21.61 -2.32 12.50
C PRO A 129 20.42 -2.11 13.44
N VAL A 130 19.91 -3.21 14.00
CA VAL A 130 18.87 -3.17 15.04
C VAL A 130 19.52 -2.80 16.37
N ILE A 131 18.92 -1.85 17.08
CA ILE A 131 19.35 -1.43 18.42
C ILE A 131 18.37 -2.00 19.43
N VAL A 132 18.89 -2.69 20.44
CA VAL A 132 18.06 -3.17 21.56
C VAL A 132 17.68 -1.96 22.41
N HIS A 133 16.38 -1.71 22.55
CA HIS A 133 15.88 -0.65 23.43
C HIS A 133 16.07 -1.07 24.90
N PRO A 134 16.87 -0.34 25.70
CA PRO A 134 17.20 -0.78 27.06
C PRO A 134 15.97 -0.88 27.98
N PRO A 135 15.96 -1.82 28.95
CA PRO A 135 14.84 -1.99 29.87
C PRO A 135 14.46 -0.73 30.66
N GLU A 136 15.45 0.13 30.96
CA GLU A 136 15.21 1.40 31.65
C GLU A 136 14.27 2.34 30.89
N PHE A 137 14.17 2.17 29.56
CA PHE A 137 13.33 2.99 28.68
C PHE A 137 12.12 2.24 28.11
N SER A 138 12.07 0.91 28.22
CA SER A 138 11.00 0.08 27.62
C SER A 138 9.79 -0.11 28.54
N GLY A 139 9.96 0.14 29.85
CA GLY A 139 8.93 -0.06 30.89
C GLY A 139 8.57 -1.51 31.18
N SER A 140 8.93 -2.45 30.30
CA SER A 140 8.73 -3.89 30.45
C SER A 140 9.69 -4.66 29.55
N SER A 141 10.08 -5.85 30.01
CA SER A 141 10.93 -6.78 29.26
C SER A 141 10.17 -7.47 28.11
N VAL A 142 10.91 -7.98 27.14
CA VAL A 142 10.34 -8.79 26.04
C VAL A 142 9.61 -10.03 26.59
N GLN A 143 10.14 -10.64 27.65
CA GLN A 143 9.58 -11.82 28.29
C GLN A 143 8.19 -11.54 28.88
N GLU A 144 8.02 -10.41 29.55
CA GLU A 144 6.74 -9.96 30.11
C GLU A 144 5.74 -9.66 28.99
N LYS A 145 6.13 -8.89 27.97
CA LYS A 145 5.27 -8.61 26.79
C LYS A 145 4.78 -9.89 26.11
N LEU A 146 5.66 -10.87 25.91
CA LEU A 146 5.30 -12.15 25.32
C LEU A 146 4.42 -13.01 26.24
N LYS A 147 4.57 -12.89 27.56
CA LYS A 147 3.69 -13.56 28.52
C LYS A 147 2.28 -12.97 28.43
N ASP A 148 2.15 -11.66 28.50
CA ASP A 148 0.87 -10.95 28.42
C ASP A 148 0.16 -11.21 27.08
N LEU A 149 0.92 -11.22 25.98
CA LEU A 149 0.40 -11.57 24.66
C LEU A 149 -0.18 -12.99 24.64
N ARG A 150 0.54 -13.98 25.18
CA ARG A 150 0.08 -15.37 25.21
C ARG A 150 -1.16 -15.55 26.09
N GLU A 151 -1.24 -14.85 27.21
CA GLU A 151 -2.43 -14.86 28.07
C GLU A 151 -3.66 -14.33 27.31
N LYS A 152 -3.51 -13.22 26.58
CA LYS A 152 -4.57 -12.68 25.71
C LYS A 152 -4.96 -13.65 24.58
N LEU A 153 -4.00 -14.33 23.95
CA LEU A 153 -4.29 -15.33 22.92
C LEU A 153 -5.16 -16.47 23.46
N VAL A 154 -4.88 -16.94 24.68
CA VAL A 154 -5.71 -17.97 25.34
C VAL A 154 -7.12 -17.47 25.61
N GLN A 155 -7.27 -16.23 26.10
CA GLN A 155 -8.57 -15.61 26.36
C GLN A 155 -9.42 -15.51 25.09
N GLU A 156 -8.80 -15.10 23.97
CA GLU A 156 -9.42 -15.00 22.65
C GLU A 156 -9.57 -16.35 21.92
N LYS A 157 -9.16 -17.46 22.55
CA LYS A 157 -9.13 -18.81 21.95
C LYS A 157 -8.34 -18.88 20.64
N ALA A 158 -7.34 -18.02 20.49
CA ALA A 158 -6.46 -17.96 19.35
C ALA A 158 -5.20 -18.80 19.59
N ARG A 159 -4.74 -19.52 18.55
CA ARG A 159 -3.49 -20.30 18.61
C ARG A 159 -2.26 -19.51 18.20
N ALA A 160 -2.44 -18.46 17.42
CA ALA A 160 -1.37 -17.62 16.89
C ALA A 160 -1.90 -16.23 16.55
N ILE A 161 -0.98 -15.29 16.38
CA ILE A 161 -1.20 -13.96 15.83
C ILE A 161 -0.19 -13.72 14.71
N ILE A 162 -0.60 -12.97 13.70
CA ILE A 162 0.28 -12.48 12.64
C ILE A 162 0.43 -10.99 12.86
N ILE A 163 1.65 -10.54 13.11
CA ILE A 163 2.00 -9.14 13.29
C ILE A 163 2.69 -8.68 12.00
N THR A 164 2.09 -7.72 11.31
CA THR A 164 2.62 -7.17 10.05
C THR A 164 3.03 -5.70 10.16
N ALA A 165 2.57 -5.00 11.19
CA ALA A 165 2.91 -3.62 11.46
C ALA A 165 4.33 -3.55 12.04
N LEU A 166 5.18 -2.67 11.47
CA LEU A 166 6.62 -2.63 11.81
C LEU A 166 6.85 -2.09 13.23
N ASP A 167 6.06 -1.13 13.64
CA ASP A 167 6.08 -0.56 14.99
C ASP A 167 5.69 -1.61 16.04
N GLU A 168 4.66 -2.43 15.79
CA GLU A 168 4.30 -3.54 16.68
C GLU A 168 5.41 -4.59 16.83
N VAL A 169 6.21 -4.85 15.78
CA VAL A 169 7.36 -5.78 15.86
C VAL A 169 8.52 -5.17 16.64
N SER A 170 8.70 -3.85 16.58
CA SER A 170 9.80 -3.14 17.24
C SER A 170 9.58 -2.86 18.72
N LEU A 171 8.34 -3.01 19.20
CA LEU A 171 7.92 -2.68 20.57
C LEU A 171 8.23 -3.77 21.58
#